data_AF-A0A537X459-F1
#
_entry.id   AF-A0A537X459-F1
#
_cell.length_a   1.000
_cell.length_b   1.000
_cell.length_c   1.000
_cell.angle_alpha   90.00
_cell.angle_beta   90.00
_cell.angle_gamma   90.00
#
_symmetry.space_group_name_H-M   'P 1'
#
loop_
_entity.id
_entity.type
_entity.pdbx_description
1 polymer ?
#
loop_
_entity_poly.entity_id
_entity_poly.type
_entity_poly.pdbx_seq_one_letter_code
_entity_poly.pdbx_strand_id
1 'polypeptide(L)'
;MSGSLMDDAFQHHVWATTRLIDTCLTLNPEQLGTTVPGTYGSILETMRHLVEGDSDYLSIMTGDRAHLIEADHMDLPELRVAMENNGVLWSGLLARDLDPDSMVHEVDEDDGYERDATIGVRLAQALHHGTDHRSQICTALTALGVDPPGIDVWNFGVHAGRIIEIITTT
;
A
#
# COMPACT_ATOMS: atom_id res chain seq x y z
N MET A 1 16.50 12.74 -16.01
CA MET A 1 16.89 11.81 -14.93
C MET A 1 16.25 10.48 -15.28
N SER A 2 17.00 9.37 -15.24
CA SER A 2 16.38 8.05 -15.34
C SER A 2 15.54 7.82 -14.08
N GLY A 3 14.37 7.20 -14.21
CA GLY A 3 13.52 6.85 -13.06
C GLY A 3 14.23 5.90 -12.08
N SER A 4 13.71 5.82 -10.86
CA SER A 4 14.20 4.85 -9.87
C SER A 4 13.86 3.43 -10.31
N LEU A 5 14.71 2.45 -9.94
CA LEU A 5 14.39 1.04 -10.12
C LEU A 5 13.17 0.60 -9.30
N MET A 6 12.74 1.40 -8.32
CA MET A 6 11.57 1.14 -7.49
C MET A 6 10.30 1.87 -7.96
N ASP A 7 10.38 2.70 -9.02
CA ASP A 7 9.22 3.48 -9.49
C ASP A 7 8.02 2.59 -9.79
N ASP A 8 8.23 1.49 -10.50
CA ASP A 8 7.15 0.57 -10.89
C ASP A 8 6.57 -0.16 -9.69
N ALA A 9 7.40 -0.49 -8.68
CA ALA A 9 6.94 -1.16 -7.48
C ALA A 9 6.04 -0.26 -6.63
N PHE A 10 6.39 1.01 -6.46
CA PHE A 10 5.56 1.96 -5.70
C PHE A 10 4.34 2.45 -6.49
N GLN A 11 4.43 2.60 -7.82
CA GLN A 11 3.26 2.85 -8.65
C GLN A 11 2.27 1.67 -8.59
N HIS A 12 2.77 0.43 -8.65
CA HIS A 12 1.97 -0.77 -8.42
C HIS A 12 1.32 -0.78 -7.04
N HIS A 13 2.09 -0.48 -5.99
CA HIS A 13 1.59 -0.46 -4.62
C HIS A 13 0.38 0.47 -4.44
N VAL A 14 0.46 1.69 -4.96
CA VAL A 14 -0.64 2.67 -4.94
C VAL A 14 -1.81 2.21 -5.81
N TRP A 15 -1.53 1.76 -7.03
CA TRP A 15 -2.55 1.29 -7.98
C TRP A 15 -3.32 0.07 -7.44
N ALA A 16 -2.63 -0.89 -6.84
CA ALA A 16 -3.22 -2.10 -6.29
C ALA A 16 -4.13 -1.78 -5.09
N THR A 17 -3.69 -0.89 -4.19
CA THR A 17 -4.50 -0.46 -3.04
C THR A 17 -5.74 0.29 -3.49
N THR A 18 -5.60 1.29 -4.38
CA THR A 18 -6.74 2.07 -4.88
C THR A 18 -7.74 1.21 -5.65
N ARG A 19 -7.27 0.24 -6.44
CA ARG A 19 -8.12 -0.74 -7.14
C ARG A 19 -8.90 -1.65 -6.17
N LEU A 20 -8.30 -2.04 -5.05
CA LEU A 20 -9.01 -2.79 -4.00
C LEU A 20 -10.06 -1.91 -3.30
N ILE A 21 -9.72 -0.66 -3.01
CA ILE A 21 -10.69 0.30 -2.46
C ILE A 21 -11.89 0.42 -3.40
N ASP A 22 -11.67 0.55 -4.71
CA ASP A 22 -12.73 0.64 -5.72
C ASP A 22 -13.65 -0.60 -5.71
N THR A 23 -13.10 -1.80 -5.54
CA THR A 23 -13.91 -3.01 -5.34
C THR A 23 -14.70 -2.96 -4.03
N CYS A 24 -14.06 -2.57 -2.92
CA CYS A 24 -14.68 -2.51 -1.61
C CYS A 24 -15.79 -1.46 -1.50
N LEU A 25 -15.75 -0.38 -2.31
CA LEU A 25 -16.82 0.63 -2.39
C LEU A 25 -18.18 0.04 -2.82
N THR A 26 -18.20 -1.15 -3.42
CA THR A 26 -19.44 -1.83 -3.82
C THR A 26 -20.08 -2.64 -2.68
N LEU A 27 -19.38 -2.80 -1.55
CA LEU A 27 -19.82 -3.58 -0.41
C LEU A 27 -20.71 -2.75 0.52
N ASN A 28 -21.66 -3.43 1.18
CA ASN A 28 -22.43 -2.81 2.25
C ASN A 28 -21.64 -2.80 3.59
N PRO A 29 -22.10 -2.05 4.61
CA PRO A 29 -21.38 -1.95 5.89
C PRO A 29 -21.16 -3.29 6.62
N GLU A 30 -22.09 -4.23 6.53
CA GLU A 30 -21.95 -5.57 7.14
C GLU A 30 -20.84 -6.37 6.45
N GLN A 31 -20.79 -6.31 5.12
CA GLN A 31 -19.73 -6.93 4.33
C GLN A 31 -18.36 -6.28 4.64
N LEU A 32 -18.28 -4.96 4.73
CA LEU A 32 -17.05 -4.26 5.13
C LEU A 32 -16.57 -4.64 6.54
N GLY A 33 -17.51 -4.98 7.43
CA GLY A 33 -17.24 -5.51 8.77
C GLY A 33 -16.84 -6.99 8.81
N THR A 34 -16.66 -7.66 7.67
CA THR A 34 -16.33 -9.10 7.63
C THR A 34 -14.88 -9.35 8.06
N THR A 35 -14.70 -10.16 9.10
CA THR A 35 -13.41 -10.66 9.56
C THR A 35 -13.23 -12.13 9.16
N VAL A 36 -12.04 -12.47 8.66
CA VAL A 36 -11.66 -13.86 8.34
C VAL A 36 -10.52 -14.30 9.27
N PRO A 37 -10.55 -15.50 9.86
CA PRO A 37 -9.44 -15.97 10.69
C PRO A 37 -8.10 -15.91 9.95
N GLY A 38 -7.11 -15.27 10.57
CA GLY A 38 -5.77 -15.07 9.99
C GLY A 38 -5.60 -13.76 9.21
N THR A 39 -6.63 -12.93 9.07
CA THR A 39 -6.49 -11.54 8.59
C THR A 39 -6.31 -10.57 9.75
N TYR A 40 -5.80 -9.36 9.47
CA TYR A 40 -5.58 -8.31 10.47
C TYR A 40 -6.86 -7.95 11.24
N GLY A 41 -7.95 -7.73 10.51
CA GLY A 41 -9.26 -7.43 11.09
C GLY A 41 -10.35 -7.60 10.05
N SER A 42 -11.41 -6.80 10.16
CA SER A 42 -12.38 -6.63 9.09
C SER A 42 -11.76 -6.04 7.82
N ILE A 43 -12.48 -6.07 6.70
CA ILE A 43 -12.04 -5.44 5.45
C ILE A 43 -11.72 -3.96 5.67
N LEU A 44 -12.59 -3.22 6.36
CA LEU A 44 -12.39 -1.79 6.59
C LEU A 44 -11.21 -1.53 7.55
N GLU A 45 -11.08 -2.28 8.65
CA GLU A 45 -9.94 -2.15 9.57
C GLU A 45 -8.62 -2.46 8.87
N THR A 46 -8.59 -3.50 8.03
CA THR A 46 -7.38 -3.87 7.27
C THR A 46 -7.03 -2.79 6.25
N MET A 47 -8.02 -2.16 5.60
CA MET A 47 -7.78 -1.05 4.67
C MET A 47 -7.25 0.20 5.38
N ARG A 48 -7.82 0.55 6.55
CA ARG A 48 -7.35 1.66 7.38
C ARG A 48 -5.89 1.45 7.80
N HIS A 49 -5.61 0.28 8.38
CA HIS A 49 -4.26 -0.08 8.81
C HIS A 49 -3.24 -0.04 7.66
N LEU A 50 -3.63 -0.53 6.48
CA LEU A 50 -2.79 -0.49 5.29
C LEU A 50 -2.42 0.95 4.88
N VAL A 51 -3.40 1.86 4.78
CA VAL A 51 -3.16 3.23 4.30
C VAL A 51 -2.49 4.08 5.37
N GLU A 52 -2.83 3.89 6.64
CA GLU A 52 -2.17 4.54 7.78
C GLU A 52 -0.69 4.12 7.86
N GLY A 53 -0.40 2.83 7.83
CA GLY A 53 0.98 2.35 7.83
C GLY A 53 1.80 2.86 6.64
N ASP A 54 1.19 3.02 5.45
CA ASP A 54 1.87 3.62 4.30
C ASP A 54 2.25 5.09 4.54
N SER A 55 1.36 5.85 5.18
CA SER A 55 1.59 7.24 5.60
C SER A 55 2.67 7.33 6.69
N ASP A 56 2.69 6.38 7.63
CA ASP A 56 3.72 6.29 8.66
C ASP A 56 5.10 6.05 8.06
N TYR A 57 5.24 5.08 7.15
CA TYR A 57 6.49 4.83 6.43
C TYR A 57 6.94 6.07 5.67
N LEU A 58 6.04 6.81 5.02
CA LEU A 58 6.37 8.09 4.38
C LEU A 58 6.88 9.11 5.39
N SER A 59 6.21 9.27 6.53
CA SER A 59 6.61 10.22 7.57
C SER A 59 8.03 9.92 8.09
N ILE A 60 8.35 8.64 8.32
CA ILE A 60 9.67 8.20 8.80
C ILE A 60 10.73 8.45 7.73
N MET A 61 10.44 8.07 6.47
CA MET A 61 11.39 8.17 5.37
C MET A 61 11.68 9.61 4.94
N THR A 62 10.73 10.52 5.15
CA THR A 62 10.88 11.95 4.84
C THR A 62 11.32 12.78 6.04
N GLY A 63 11.09 12.28 7.26
CA GLY A 63 11.20 13.04 8.50
C GLY A 63 10.07 14.05 8.70
N ASP A 64 9.01 14.00 7.89
CA ASP A 64 7.89 14.93 7.94
C ASP A 64 6.64 14.28 8.54
N ARG A 65 6.36 14.60 9.81
CA ARG A 65 5.17 14.14 10.52
C ARG A 65 3.86 14.69 9.95
N ALA A 66 3.89 15.68 9.05
CA ALA A 66 2.70 16.17 8.36
C ALA A 66 2.11 15.13 7.40
N HIS A 67 2.82 14.05 7.11
CA HIS A 67 2.31 12.92 6.32
C HIS A 67 1.42 11.96 7.12
N LEU A 68 1.47 12.02 8.46
CA LEU A 68 0.66 11.14 9.32
C LEU A 68 -0.84 11.41 9.13
N ILE A 69 -1.61 10.34 9.23
CA ILE A 69 -3.08 10.36 9.18
C ILE A 69 -3.64 9.59 10.37
N GLU A 70 -4.90 9.85 10.74
CA GLU A 70 -5.64 9.10 11.75
C GLU A 70 -6.75 8.31 11.05
N ALA A 71 -6.47 7.06 10.67
CA ALA A 71 -7.33 6.31 9.76
C ALA A 71 -8.59 5.72 10.44
N ASP A 72 -8.61 5.63 11.77
CA ASP A 72 -9.70 5.05 12.57
C ASP A 72 -11.09 5.60 12.25
N HIS A 73 -11.15 6.86 11.82
CA HIS A 73 -12.41 7.54 11.48
C HIS A 73 -12.66 7.65 9.98
N MET A 74 -11.69 7.29 9.15
CA MET A 74 -11.77 7.48 7.70
C MET A 74 -12.62 6.40 7.03
N ASP A 75 -13.44 6.80 6.06
CA ASP A 75 -14.14 5.89 5.17
C ASP A 75 -13.32 5.54 3.92
N LEU A 76 -13.83 4.62 3.09
CA LEU A 76 -13.12 4.16 1.89
C LEU A 76 -12.79 5.30 0.90
N PRO A 77 -13.71 6.24 0.57
CA PRO A 77 -13.37 7.42 -0.21
C PRO A 77 -12.23 8.26 0.36
N GLU A 78 -12.23 8.52 1.67
CA GLU A 78 -11.17 9.28 2.34
C GLU A 78 -9.82 8.54 2.27
N LEU A 79 -9.82 7.23 2.54
CA LEU A 79 -8.63 6.39 2.43
C LEU A 79 -8.08 6.35 1.00
N ARG A 80 -8.97 6.38 0.00
CA ARG A 80 -8.57 6.43 -1.42
C ARG A 80 -7.77 7.69 -1.73
N VAL A 81 -8.26 8.85 -1.27
CA VAL A 81 -7.59 10.15 -1.44
C VAL A 81 -6.25 10.16 -0.73
N ALA A 82 -6.18 9.64 0.49
CA ALA A 82 -4.91 9.52 1.22
C ALA A 82 -3.90 8.66 0.45
N MET A 83 -4.31 7.49 -0.05
CA MET A 83 -3.44 6.60 -0.81
C MET A 83 -2.93 7.25 -2.12
N GLU A 84 -3.77 8.02 -2.82
CA GLU A 84 -3.35 8.78 -4.00
C GLU A 84 -2.32 9.86 -3.66
N ASN A 85 -2.52 10.58 -2.56
CA ASN A 85 -1.55 11.56 -2.06
C ASN A 85 -0.22 10.89 -1.69
N ASN A 86 -0.26 9.74 -1.03
CA ASN A 86 0.93 8.95 -0.72
C ASN A 86 1.68 8.55 -1.99
N GLY A 87 0.98 8.23 -3.08
CA GLY A 87 1.63 7.94 -4.35
C GLY A 87 2.42 9.12 -4.93
N VAL A 88 1.93 10.35 -4.76
CA VAL A 88 2.67 11.57 -5.13
C VAL A 88 3.91 11.74 -4.25
N LEU A 89 3.78 11.52 -2.94
CA LEU A 89 4.87 11.65 -1.97
C LEU A 89 5.96 10.60 -2.19
N TRP A 90 5.60 9.34 -2.40
CA TRP A 90 6.53 8.26 -2.75
C TRP A 90 7.29 8.58 -4.03
N SER A 91 6.59 9.05 -5.07
CA SER A 91 7.23 9.46 -6.33
C SER A 91 8.23 10.60 -6.12
N GLY A 92 7.89 11.58 -5.28
CA GLY A 92 8.78 12.68 -4.92
C GLY A 92 10.02 12.22 -4.14
N LEU A 93 9.84 11.29 -3.19
CA LEU A 93 10.94 10.70 -2.42
C LEU A 93 11.89 9.90 -3.31
N LEU A 94 11.36 9.02 -4.17
CA LEU A 94 12.14 8.15 -5.06
C LEU A 94 12.88 8.92 -6.16
N ALA A 95 12.45 10.15 -6.48
CA ALA A 95 13.15 11.04 -7.41
C ALA A 95 14.43 11.66 -6.81
N ARG A 96 14.67 11.51 -5.50
CA ARG A 96 15.88 11.97 -4.82
C ARG A 96 17.03 10.99 -5.01
N ASP A 97 18.25 11.47 -4.82
CA ASP A 97 19.45 10.61 -4.76
C ASP A 97 19.50 9.95 -3.38
N LEU A 98 18.92 8.76 -3.27
CA LEU A 98 18.85 7.98 -2.03
C LEU A 98 19.99 6.96 -1.99
N ASP A 99 20.74 6.96 -0.90
CA ASP A 99 21.69 5.88 -0.59
C ASP A 99 20.93 4.75 0.13
N PRO A 100 20.78 3.55 -0.48
CA PRO A 100 20.00 2.47 0.10
C PRO A 100 20.58 1.94 1.42
N ASP A 101 21.87 2.18 1.69
CA ASP A 101 22.56 1.73 2.91
C ASP A 101 22.57 2.78 4.03
N SER A 102 22.10 4.00 3.76
CA SER A 102 21.96 5.03 4.77
C SER A 102 20.94 4.63 5.83
N MET A 103 21.28 4.86 7.09
CA MET A 103 20.43 4.53 8.23
C MET A 103 19.42 5.65 8.49
N VAL A 104 18.16 5.27 8.70
CA VAL A 104 17.11 6.15 9.22
C VAL A 104 16.81 5.73 10.65
N HIS A 105 16.74 6.70 11.55
CA HIS A 105 16.39 6.48 12.95
C HIS A 105 14.89 6.74 13.14
N GLU A 106 14.24 5.87 13.90
CA GLU A 106 12.82 5.92 14.24
C GLU A 106 12.69 5.75 15.75
N VAL A 107 11.86 6.59 16.36
CA VAL A 107 11.45 6.47 17.75
C VAL A 107 9.94 6.26 17.75
N ASP A 108 9.53 5.12 18.26
CA ASP A 108 8.14 4.77 18.47
C ASP A 108 7.85 4.90 19.98
N GLU A 109 7.22 6.01 20.36
CA GLU A 109 6.90 6.28 21.76
C GLU A 109 5.73 5.43 22.27
N ASP A 110 4.85 4.98 21.37
CA ASP A 110 3.65 4.21 21.71
C ASP A 110 4.02 2.75 22.02
N ASP A 111 4.83 2.14 21.17
CA ASP A 111 5.35 0.78 21.36
C ASP A 111 6.67 0.73 22.16
N GLY A 112 7.24 1.89 22.47
CA GLY A 112 8.40 2.04 23.36
C GLY A 112 9.70 1.47 22.80
N TYR A 113 9.90 1.53 21.48
CA TYR A 113 11.14 1.08 20.83
C TYR A 113 11.79 2.18 20.00
N GLU A 114 13.10 2.04 19.83
CA GLU A 114 13.86 2.79 18.84
C GLU A 114 14.40 1.82 17.80
N ARG A 115 14.44 2.25 16.53
CA ARG A 115 14.91 1.41 15.42
C ARG A 115 15.75 2.21 14.45
N ASP A 116 16.99 1.75 14.27
CA ASP A 116 17.82 2.09 13.13
C ASP A 116 17.68 0.99 12.07
N ALA A 117 17.33 1.37 10.84
CA ALA A 117 17.32 0.47 9.68
C ALA A 117 17.73 1.23 8.42
N THR A 118 18.19 0.50 7.41
CA THR A 118 18.60 1.14 6.15
C THR A 118 17.39 1.62 5.35
N ILE A 119 17.59 2.63 4.50
CA ILE A 119 16.59 3.11 3.54
C ILE A 119 16.04 1.94 2.71
N GLY A 120 16.91 1.05 2.22
CA GLY A 120 16.51 -0.10 1.41
C GLY A 120 15.56 -1.04 2.15
N VAL A 121 15.82 -1.34 3.43
CA VAL A 121 14.94 -2.18 4.25
C VAL A 121 13.58 -1.51 4.46
N ARG A 122 13.55 -0.20 4.72
CA ARG A 122 12.28 0.52 4.94
C ARG A 122 11.42 0.60 3.68
N LEU A 123 12.02 0.87 2.52
CA LEU A 123 11.30 0.86 1.24
C LEU A 123 10.74 -0.53 0.92
N ALA A 124 11.53 -1.58 1.17
CA ALA A 124 11.06 -2.95 1.01
C ALA A 124 9.90 -3.26 1.98
N GLN A 125 10.01 -2.85 3.24
CA GLN A 125 8.99 -3.07 4.26
C GLN A 125 7.64 -2.44 3.86
N ALA A 126 7.62 -1.20 3.35
CA ALA A 126 6.40 -0.55 2.89
C ALA A 126 5.69 -1.38 1.79
N LEU A 127 6.44 -1.87 0.80
CA LEU A 127 5.90 -2.70 -0.28
C LEU A 127 5.41 -4.07 0.19
N HIS A 128 6.17 -4.71 1.09
CA HIS A 128 5.85 -6.03 1.63
C HIS A 128 4.64 -5.99 2.57
N HIS A 129 4.57 -5.01 3.48
CA HIS A 129 3.42 -4.74 4.33
C HIS A 129 2.17 -4.49 3.49
N GLY A 130 2.30 -3.68 2.43
CA GLY A 130 1.21 -3.46 1.49
C GLY A 130 0.71 -4.74 0.83
N THR A 131 1.63 -5.58 0.38
CA THR A 131 1.29 -6.85 -0.29
C THR A 131 0.58 -7.81 0.65
N ASP A 132 1.03 -7.91 1.91
CA ASP A 132 0.43 -8.77 2.92
C ASP A 132 -1.03 -8.38 3.19
N HIS A 133 -1.29 -7.12 3.53
CA HIS A 133 -2.65 -6.68 3.86
C HIS A 133 -3.60 -6.65 2.66
N ARG A 134 -3.11 -6.33 1.46
CA ARG A 134 -3.92 -6.49 0.24
C ARG A 134 -4.33 -7.94 0.01
N SER A 135 -3.45 -8.91 0.30
CA SER A 135 -3.79 -10.35 0.20
C SER A 135 -4.85 -10.78 1.21
N GLN A 136 -4.81 -10.21 2.43
CA GLN A 136 -5.82 -10.44 3.46
C GLN A 136 -7.18 -9.89 3.04
N ILE A 137 -7.22 -8.69 2.44
CA ILE A 137 -8.46 -8.13 1.87
C ILE A 137 -9.00 -9.01 0.74
N CYS A 138 -8.15 -9.50 -0.17
CA CYS A 138 -8.56 -10.44 -1.22
C CYS A 138 -9.14 -11.74 -0.65
N THR A 139 -8.57 -12.23 0.46
CA THR A 139 -9.08 -13.41 1.17
C THR A 139 -10.48 -13.14 1.74
N ALA A 140 -10.69 -11.98 2.36
CA ALA A 140 -11.99 -11.59 2.89
C ALA A 140 -13.05 -11.38 1.79
N LEU A 141 -12.68 -10.77 0.66
CA LEU A 141 -13.56 -10.64 -0.52
C LEU A 141 -13.99 -12.03 -1.04
N THR A 142 -13.04 -12.95 -1.17
CA THR A 142 -13.32 -14.32 -1.63
C THR A 142 -14.25 -15.05 -0.67
N ALA A 143 -14.08 -14.88 0.66
CA ALA A 143 -14.97 -15.45 1.66
C ALA A 143 -16.42 -14.94 1.56
N LEU A 144 -16.62 -13.73 1.03
CA LEU A 144 -17.93 -13.15 0.73
C LEU A 144 -18.50 -13.59 -0.64
N GLY A 145 -17.77 -14.39 -1.41
CA GLY A 145 -18.14 -14.77 -2.79
C GLY A 145 -17.92 -13.64 -3.80
N VAL A 146 -17.13 -12.62 -3.47
CA VAL A 146 -16.73 -11.54 -4.36
C VAL A 146 -15.39 -11.91 -5.00
N ASP A 147 -15.30 -11.82 -6.32
CA ASP A 147 -14.04 -12.05 -7.05
C ASP A 147 -13.06 -10.88 -6.79
N PRO A 148 -11.88 -11.11 -6.20
CA PRO A 148 -10.90 -10.06 -5.99
C PRO A 148 -10.36 -9.51 -7.33
N PRO A 149 -10.05 -8.21 -7.43
CA PRO A 149 -9.46 -7.66 -8.63
C PRO A 149 -8.06 -8.24 -8.86
N GLY A 150 -7.67 -8.44 -10.13
CA GLY A 150 -6.28 -8.70 -10.48
C GLY A 150 -5.40 -7.51 -10.09
N ILE A 151 -4.52 -7.71 -9.12
CA ILE A 151 -3.67 -6.67 -8.51
C ILE A 151 -2.19 -7.05 -8.45
N ASP A 152 -1.76 -8.13 -9.10
CA ASP A 152 -0.33 -8.43 -9.16
C ASP A 152 0.43 -7.43 -10.06
N VAL A 153 1.75 -7.51 -10.01
CA VAL A 153 2.64 -6.59 -10.75
C VAL A 153 2.51 -6.79 -12.27
N TRP A 154 2.12 -7.98 -12.74
CA TRP A 154 1.87 -8.22 -14.18
C TRP A 154 0.60 -7.50 -14.64
N ASN A 155 -0.48 -7.57 -13.87
CA ASN A 155 -1.71 -6.81 -14.12
C ASN A 155 -1.42 -5.30 -14.15
N PHE A 156 -0.62 -4.80 -13.21
CA PHE A 156 -0.17 -3.40 -13.24
C PHE A 156 0.65 -3.09 -14.50
N GLY A 157 1.63 -3.92 -14.84
CA GLY A 157 2.47 -3.67 -16.00
C GLY A 157 1.68 -3.65 -17.32
N VAL A 158 0.65 -4.49 -17.47
CA VAL A 158 -0.28 -4.42 -18.60
C VAL A 158 -1.07 -3.11 -18.55
N HIS A 159 -1.64 -2.77 -17.39
CA HIS A 159 -2.41 -1.53 -17.19
C HIS A 159 -1.59 -0.27 -17.50
N ALA A 160 -0.33 -0.25 -17.07
CA ALA A 160 0.59 0.88 -17.24
C ALA A 160 1.28 0.90 -18.62
N GLY A 161 1.00 -0.07 -19.50
CA GLY A 161 1.66 -0.17 -20.81
C GLY A 161 3.16 -0.50 -20.74
N ARG A 162 3.59 -1.15 -19.66
CA ARG A 162 4.97 -1.59 -19.40
C ARG A 162 5.24 -3.05 -19.76
N ILE A 163 4.19 -3.79 -20.13
CA ILE A 163 4.28 -5.17 -20.61
C ILE A 163 3.72 -5.22 -22.03
N ILE A 164 4.42 -5.97 -22.89
CA ILE A 164 3.93 -6.37 -24.21
C ILE A 164 3.63 -7.86 -24.16
N GLU A 165 2.36 -8.23 -24.20
CA GLU A 165 1.93 -9.62 -24.29
C GLU A 165 1.64 -9.99 -25.74
N ILE A 166 2.23 -11.07 -26.23
CA ILE A 166 1.93 -11.64 -27.54
C ILE A 166 1.17 -12.93 -27.28
N ILE A 167 -0.15 -12.89 -27.45
CA ILE A 167 -1.00 -14.07 -27.30
C ILE A 167 -0.86 -14.91 -28.57
N THR A 168 -0.16 -16.04 -28.46
CA THR A 168 -0.12 -17.03 -29.53
C THR A 168 -1.47 -17.75 -29.59
N THR A 169 -2.26 -17.52 -30.63
CA THR A 169 -3.43 -18.35 -30.91
C THR A 169 -2.97 -19.73 -31.37
N THR A 170 -3.31 -20.77 -30.61
CA THR A 170 -3.37 -22.16 -31.07
C THR A 170 -4.69 -22.43 -31.77
#